data_AF-A0A9E3B3M0-F1
#
_entry.id   AF-A0A9E3B3M0-F1
#
_cell.length_a   1.000
_cell.length_b   1.000
_cell.length_c   1.000
_cell.angle_alpha   90.00
_cell.angle_beta   90.00
_cell.angle_gamma   90.00
#
_symmetry.space_group_name_H-M   'P 1'
#
loop_
_entity.id
_entity.type
_entity.pdbx_description
1 polymer ?
#
loop_
_entity_poly.entity_id
_entity_poly.type
_entity_poly.pdbx_seq_one_letter_code
_entity_poly.pdbx_strand_id
1 'polypeptide(L)'
;MRVGAFAGSAKDKEDGFIHLSTAEQLVETLRLHFRHVEDMLALVAVDVKALGGKWKWEPSRNGDLFPHLYSPLPANAVRNAEFALFDSLAEDDFSRAREFVHETGKHAQLAPADDKGDAG
;
A
#
# COMPACT_ATOMS: atom_id res chain seq x y z
N MET A 1 13.56 -9.66 -22.21
CA MET A 1 13.19 -8.31 -21.73
C MET A 1 13.45 -8.26 -20.23
N ARG A 2 14.19 -7.27 -19.73
CA ARG A 2 14.35 -7.06 -18.28
C ARG A 2 13.09 -6.32 -17.81
N VAL A 3 12.20 -7.02 -17.12
CA VAL A 3 11.07 -6.38 -16.44
C VAL A 3 11.68 -5.59 -15.28
N GLY A 4 11.51 -4.27 -15.28
CA GLY A 4 12.02 -3.41 -14.21
C GLY A 4 11.33 -3.71 -12.89
N ALA A 5 11.95 -3.31 -11.78
CA ALA A 5 11.34 -3.35 -10.46
C ALA A 5 11.61 -2.02 -9.74
N PHE A 6 10.61 -1.54 -9.01
CA PHE A 6 10.76 -0.37 -8.15
C PHE A 6 11.32 -0.82 -6.80
N ALA A 7 12.49 -0.30 -6.44
CA ALA A 7 13.22 -0.70 -5.23
C ALA A 7 12.83 0.08 -3.97
N GLY A 8 11.70 0.80 -3.99
CA GLY A 8 11.26 1.65 -2.90
C GLY A 8 11.82 3.08 -2.96
N SER A 9 11.11 3.99 -2.28
CA SER A 9 11.54 5.36 -1.98
C SER A 9 12.71 5.36 -0.98
N ALA A 10 13.20 6.55 -0.63
CA ALA A 10 14.21 6.68 0.43
C ALA A 10 13.69 6.16 1.77
N LYS A 11 12.43 6.46 2.10
CA LYS A 11 11.79 6.02 3.35
C LYS A 11 11.59 4.51 3.40
N ASP A 12 11.12 3.92 2.30
CA ASP A 12 10.95 2.47 2.19
C ASP A 12 12.27 1.71 2.41
N LYS A 13 13.39 2.29 1.96
CA LYS A 13 14.72 1.70 2.16
C LYS A 13 15.21 1.84 3.59
N GLU A 14 14.89 2.95 4.25
CA GLU A 14 15.20 3.17 5.67
C GLU A 14 14.43 2.17 6.54
N ASP A 15 13.14 1.96 6.24
CA ASP A 15 12.26 1.09 7.03
C ASP A 15 12.38 -0.39 6.65
N GLY A 16 12.97 -0.70 5.49
CA GLY A 16 13.26 -2.06 5.03
C GLY A 16 12.13 -2.76 4.26
N PHE A 17 11.05 -2.03 3.93
CA PHE A 17 9.91 -2.51 3.14
C PHE A 17 9.24 -1.36 2.39
N ILE A 18 8.54 -1.68 1.30
CA ILE A 18 7.74 -0.71 0.55
C ILE A 18 6.37 -0.56 1.21
N HIS A 19 6.02 0.68 1.58
CA HIS A 19 4.71 1.02 2.12
C HIS A 19 3.65 0.98 1.02
N LEU A 20 2.60 0.19 1.23
CA LEU A 20 1.39 0.23 0.43
C LEU A 20 0.25 0.78 1.29
N SER A 21 -0.86 1.13 0.67
CA SER A 21 -2.07 1.57 1.36
C SER A 21 -3.29 0.97 0.67
N THR A 22 -4.35 0.70 1.41
CA THR A 22 -5.65 0.42 0.80
C THR A 22 -6.25 1.69 0.21
N ALA A 23 -7.30 1.54 -0.60
CA ALA A 23 -8.01 2.69 -1.15
C ALA A 23 -8.63 3.56 -0.05
N GLU A 24 -9.09 2.96 1.06
CA GLU A 24 -9.62 3.71 2.21
C GLU A 24 -8.54 4.47 2.98
N GLN A 25 -7.31 3.93 3.00
CA GLN A 25 -6.17 4.54 3.70
C GLN A 25 -5.47 5.63 2.90
N LEU A 26 -5.61 5.60 1.57
CA LEU A 26 -4.81 6.38 0.63
C LEU A 26 -4.92 7.89 0.82
N VAL A 27 -6.14 8.42 0.98
CA VAL A 27 -6.39 9.87 1.16
C VAL A 27 -5.62 10.40 2.37
N GLU A 28 -5.72 9.69 3.50
CA GLU A 28 -5.07 10.09 4.74
C GLU A 28 -3.56 9.92 4.65
N THR A 29 -3.08 8.84 4.02
CA THR A 29 -1.65 8.65 3.75
C THR A 29 -1.07 9.80 2.92
N LEU A 30 -1.78 10.24 1.88
CA LEU A 30 -1.37 11.37 1.06
C LEU A 30 -1.30 12.65 1.89
N ARG A 31 -2.32 12.97 2.68
CA ARG A 31 -2.35 14.18 3.53
C ARG A 31 -1.22 14.20 4.56
N LEU A 32 -0.95 13.07 5.21
CA LEU A 32 0.06 12.99 6.26
C LEU A 32 1.48 13.06 5.71
N HIS A 33 1.75 12.42 4.57
CA HIS A 33 3.12 12.21 4.09
C HIS A 33 3.48 13.03 2.86
N PHE A 34 2.52 13.45 2.03
CA PHE A 34 2.79 14.02 0.71
C PHE A 34 2.28 15.46 0.51
N ARG A 35 1.61 16.07 1.50
CA ARG A 35 1.10 17.46 1.42
C ARG A 35 2.14 18.54 1.11
N HIS A 36 3.42 18.24 1.30
CA HIS A 36 4.54 19.17 1.10
C HIS A 36 5.27 18.90 -0.23
N VAL A 37 4.80 17.93 -1.02
CA VAL A 37 5.38 17.59 -2.31
C VAL A 37 4.69 18.45 -3.37
N GLU A 38 5.46 19.36 -3.97
CA GLU A 38 5.01 20.22 -5.07
C GLU A 38 5.16 19.55 -6.45
N ASP A 39 5.95 18.47 -6.51
CA ASP A 39 6.17 17.68 -7.72
C ASP A 39 5.01 16.69 -7.99
N MET A 40 4.99 16.15 -9.21
CA MET A 40 4.06 15.08 -9.57
C MET A 40 4.30 13.82 -8.73
N LEU A 41 3.22 13.30 -8.17
CA LEU A 41 3.18 12.02 -7.47
C LEU A 41 2.75 10.92 -8.45
N ALA A 42 3.37 9.74 -8.32
CA ALA A 42 2.93 8.55 -9.01
C ALA A 42 2.03 7.72 -8.10
N LEU A 43 0.77 7.48 -8.49
CA LEU A 43 -0.08 6.47 -7.87
C LEU A 43 0.02 5.19 -8.65
N VAL A 44 0.28 4.08 -7.96
CA VAL A 44 0.51 2.79 -8.58
C VAL A 44 -0.47 1.77 -8.02
N ALA A 45 -1.27 1.18 -8.92
CA ALA A 45 -2.10 0.02 -8.62
C ALA A 45 -1.23 -1.22 -8.56
N VAL A 46 -1.34 -1.99 -7.49
CA VAL A 46 -0.58 -3.23 -7.35
C VAL A 46 -1.53 -4.41 -7.19
N ASP A 47 -1.36 -5.42 -8.05
CA ASP A 47 -1.94 -6.73 -7.83
C ASP A 47 -1.09 -7.53 -6.85
N VAL A 48 -1.60 -7.65 -5.64
CA VAL A 48 -0.91 -8.38 -4.56
C VAL A 48 -0.79 -9.89 -4.83
N LYS A 49 -1.61 -10.47 -5.71
CA LYS A 49 -1.48 -11.88 -6.14
C LYS A 49 -0.19 -12.06 -6.95
N ALA A 50 0.23 -11.05 -7.69
CA ALA A 50 1.46 -11.06 -8.48
C ALA A 50 2.73 -10.80 -7.64
N LEU A 51 2.60 -10.43 -6.36
CA LEU A 51 3.74 -10.16 -5.47
C LEU A 51 4.38 -11.44 -4.86
N GLY A 52 3.78 -12.61 -5.06
CA GLY A 52 4.38 -13.89 -4.66
C GLY A 52 4.59 -14.06 -3.15
N GLY A 53 3.70 -13.48 -2.33
CA GLY A 53 3.69 -13.69 -0.87
C GLY A 53 4.78 -12.96 -0.07
N LYS A 54 5.53 -12.04 -0.70
CA LYS A 54 6.56 -11.24 -0.01
C LYS A 54 6.00 -9.99 0.67
N TRP A 55 4.74 -10.02 1.08
CA TRP A 55 4.06 -8.88 1.68
C TRP A 55 3.25 -9.33 2.90
N LYS A 56 3.01 -8.40 3.83
CA LYS A 56 2.33 -8.65 5.10
C LYS A 56 1.41 -7.50 5.47
N TRP A 57 0.35 -7.80 6.20
CA TRP A 57 -0.43 -6.79 6.93
C TRP A 57 0.21 -6.58 8.29
N GLU A 58 0.60 -5.35 8.59
CA GLU A 58 1.22 -5.02 9.88
C GLU A 58 0.54 -3.78 10.50
N PRO A 59 0.38 -3.75 11.84
CA PRO A 59 -0.15 -2.57 12.51
C PRO A 59 0.72 -1.35 12.25
N SER A 60 0.07 -0.23 11.92
CA SER A 60 0.71 1.06 11.73
C SER A 60 0.01 2.09 12.63
N ARG A 61 -0.28 3.28 12.11
CA ARG A 61 -0.99 4.34 12.84
C ARG A 61 -2.36 3.86 13.35
N ASN A 62 -2.71 4.28 14.56
CA ASN A 62 -4.03 4.05 15.19
C ASN A 62 -4.46 2.57 15.30
N GLY A 63 -3.54 1.61 15.14
CA GLY A 63 -3.87 0.18 15.14
C GLY A 63 -4.41 -0.34 13.81
N ASP A 64 -4.50 0.50 12.78
CA ASP A 64 -4.90 0.07 11.43
C ASP A 64 -3.78 -0.77 10.79
N LEU A 65 -4.18 -1.81 10.04
CA LEU A 65 -3.26 -2.67 9.33
C LEU A 65 -2.91 -2.11 7.96
N PHE A 66 -1.63 -1.95 7.67
CA PHE A 66 -1.12 -1.52 6.37
C PHE A 66 -0.40 -2.68 5.66
N PRO A 67 -0.50 -2.77 4.32
CA PRO A 67 0.26 -3.74 3.56
C PRO A 67 1.71 -3.26 3.39
N HIS A 68 2.68 -4.08 3.78
CA HIS A 68 4.11 -3.83 3.61
C HIS A 68 4.72 -4.89 2.70
N LEU A 69 5.45 -4.48 1.67
CA LEU A 69 6.11 -5.35 0.70
C LEU A 69 7.62 -5.44 0.97
N TYR A 70 8.09 -6.63 1.31
CA TYR A 70 9.49 -6.95 1.66
C TYR A 70 10.34 -7.33 0.45
N SER A 71 10.04 -6.74 -0.71
CA SER A 71 10.80 -6.94 -1.94
C SER A 71 10.61 -5.77 -2.89
N PRO A 72 11.49 -5.58 -3.90
CA PRO A 72 11.20 -4.65 -4.97
C PRO A 72 9.84 -4.95 -5.61
N LEU A 73 9.05 -3.91 -5.88
CA LEU A 73 7.77 -4.02 -6.59
C LEU A 73 8.05 -4.37 -8.06
N PRO A 74 7.69 -5.59 -8.52
CA PRO A 74 7.98 -5.98 -9.89
C PRO A 74 6.97 -5.33 -10.84
N ALA A 75 7.42 -4.88 -12.01
CA ALA A 75 6.53 -4.15 -12.93
C ALA A 75 5.35 -4.99 -13.45
N ASN A 76 5.44 -6.34 -13.42
CA ASN A 76 4.32 -7.21 -13.78
C ASN A 76 3.20 -7.26 -12.71
N ALA A 77 3.46 -6.77 -11.49
CA ALA A 77 2.44 -6.61 -10.47
C ALA A 77 1.71 -5.26 -10.57
N VAL A 78 2.21 -4.34 -11.39
CA VAL A 78 1.57 -3.03 -11.59
C VAL A 78 0.38 -3.19 -12.55
N ARG A 79 -0.83 -2.85 -12.10
CA ARG A 79 -2.03 -2.88 -12.96
C ARG A 79 -2.28 -1.56 -13.66
N ASN A 80 -1.95 -0.45 -13.01
CA ASN A 80 -2.07 0.89 -13.56
C ASN A 80 -1.13 1.84 -12.82
N ALA A 81 -0.73 2.92 -13.47
CA ALA A 81 0.05 3.99 -12.88
C ALA A 81 -0.42 5.34 -13.40
N GLU A 82 -0.65 6.29 -12.51
CA GLU A 82 -1.09 7.64 -12.84
C GLU A 82 -0.16 8.66 -12.20
N PHE A 83 0.07 9.77 -12.90
CA PHE A 83 0.82 10.91 -12.38
C PHE A 83 -0.13 12.07 -12.13
N ALA A 84 -0.10 12.61 -10.92
CA ALA A 84 -0.98 13.69 -10.51
C ALA A 84 -0.30 14.58 -9.48
N LEU A 85 -0.72 15.84 -9.41
CA LEU A 85 -0.29 16.76 -8.37
C LEU A 85 -1.02 16.42 -7.06
N PHE A 86 -0.40 16.70 -5.91
CA PHE A 86 -1.02 16.45 -4.61
C PHE A 86 -2.43 17.07 -4.50
N ASP A 87 -2.61 18.32 -4.93
CA ASP A 87 -3.89 19.03 -4.86
C ASP A 87 -5.00 18.34 -5.68
N SER A 88 -4.65 17.74 -6.82
CA SER A 88 -5.61 16.96 -7.63
C SER A 88 -5.96 15.60 -7.01
N LEU A 89 -5.16 15.12 -6.07
CA LEU A 89 -5.37 13.86 -5.38
C LEU A 89 -6.05 14.04 -4.03
N ALA A 90 -6.19 15.25 -3.49
CA ALA A 90 -6.83 15.46 -2.21
C ALA A 90 -8.37 15.51 -2.28
N GLU A 91 -8.94 15.67 -3.49
CA GLU A 91 -10.36 15.94 -3.75
C GLU A 91 -10.96 14.90 -4.74
N ASP A 92 -11.88 14.06 -4.25
CA ASP A 92 -12.86 13.15 -4.92
C ASP A 92 -12.51 12.30 -6.16
N ASP A 93 -11.33 12.38 -6.77
CA ASP A 93 -10.93 11.56 -7.92
C ASP A 93 -10.49 10.12 -7.53
N PHE A 94 -10.63 9.77 -6.25
CA PHE A 94 -10.36 8.41 -5.76
C PHE A 94 -11.38 7.38 -6.23
N SER A 95 -12.46 7.77 -6.89
CA SER A 95 -13.39 6.81 -7.50
C SER A 95 -12.68 5.87 -8.48
N ARG A 96 -11.64 6.36 -9.19
CA ARG A 96 -10.77 5.54 -10.05
C ARG A 96 -9.70 4.77 -9.30
N ALA A 97 -9.10 5.37 -8.27
CA ALA A 97 -8.14 4.69 -7.40
C ALA A 97 -8.78 3.60 -6.51
N ARG A 98 -10.09 3.68 -6.24
CA ARG A 98 -10.86 2.68 -5.49
C ARG A 98 -10.97 1.35 -6.23
N GLU A 99 -10.94 1.37 -7.56
CA GLU A 99 -10.85 0.15 -8.39
C GLU A 99 -9.48 -0.55 -8.25
N PHE A 100 -8.45 0.12 -7.72
CA PHE A 100 -7.08 -0.41 -7.63
C PHE A 100 -6.88 -1.39 -6.47
N VAL A 101 -7.79 -1.43 -5.49
CA VAL A 101 -7.66 -2.25 -4.26
C VAL A 101 -8.82 -3.25 -4.09
N HIS A 102 -9.84 -3.16 -4.95
CA HIS A 102 -11.15 -3.78 -4.74
C HIS A 102 -11.22 -5.31 -4.95
N GLU A 103 -10.12 -6.05 -4.80
CA GLU A 103 -10.17 -7.51 -4.82
C GLU A 103 -9.46 -8.22 -3.66
N THR A 104 -8.94 -7.50 -2.66
CA THR A 104 -8.37 -8.15 -1.46
C THR A 104 -8.99 -7.72 -0.12
N GLY A 105 -9.91 -6.77 -0.12
CA GLY A 105 -10.64 -6.35 1.08
C GLY A 105 -11.82 -7.26 1.40
N LYS A 106 -11.57 -8.48 1.88
CA LYS A 106 -12.42 -9.21 2.88
C LYS A 106 -11.96 -10.62 3.27
N HIS A 107 -10.99 -11.23 2.58
CA HIS A 107 -10.65 -12.64 2.82
C HIS A 107 -9.15 -12.95 2.94
N ALA A 108 -8.36 -12.05 3.54
CA ALA A 108 -7.07 -12.44 4.12
C ALA A 108 -7.30 -12.71 5.61
N GLN A 109 -7.69 -13.94 5.90
CA GLN A 109 -7.52 -14.67 7.17
C GLN A 109 -7.37 -13.78 8.42
N LEU A 110 -8.50 -13.46 9.05
CA LEU A 110 -8.55 -13.26 10.49
C LEU A 110 -7.77 -14.42 11.12
N ALA A 111 -6.67 -14.09 11.82
CA ALA A 111 -6.08 -15.03 12.75
C ALA A 111 -7.20 -15.55 13.68
N PRO A 112 -7.30 -16.86 13.96
CA PRO A 112 -8.29 -17.34 14.90
C PRO A 112 -8.07 -16.74 16.30
N ALA A 113 -9.21 -16.56 16.95
CA ALA A 113 -9.48 -15.91 18.22
C ALA A 113 -8.84 -16.58 19.44
N ASP A 114 -8.77 -15.82 20.53
CA ASP A 114 -8.68 -16.29 21.93
C ASP A 114 -7.68 -17.41 22.23
N ASP A 115 -6.54 -17.03 22.80
CA ASP A 115 -5.92 -17.86 23.83
C ASP A 115 -5.75 -17.00 25.09
N LYS A 116 -6.78 -17.03 25.95
CA LYS A 116 -6.57 -16.75 27.37
C LYS A 116 -5.78 -17.92 27.93
N GLY A 117 -4.46 -17.80 27.87
CA GLY A 117 -3.56 -18.54 28.73
C GLY A 117 -3.74 -18.05 30.17
N ASP A 118 -4.73 -18.62 30.85
CA ASP A 118 -4.79 -18.70 32.30
C ASP A 118 -3.56 -19.51 32.75
N ALA A 119 -2.57 -18.82 33.31
CA ALA A 119 -1.50 -19.45 34.07
C ALA A 119 -1.82 -19.19 35.54
N GLY A 120 -2.23 -20.27 36.23
CA GLY A 120 -2.47 -20.30 37.66
C GLY A 120 -1.21 -20.23 38.51
#